data_AF-A0A969QMY2-F1
#
_entry.id   AF-A0A969QMY2-F1
#
_cell.length_a   1.000
_cell.length_b   1.000
_cell.length_c   1.000
_cell.angle_alpha   90.00
_cell.angle_beta   90.00
_cell.angle_gamma   90.00
#
_symmetry.space_group_name_H-M   'P 1'
#
loop_
_entity.id
_entity.type
_entity.pdbx_description
1 polymer ?
#
loop_
_entity_poly.entity_id
_entity_poly.type
_entity_poly.pdbx_seq_one_letter_code
_entity_poly.pdbx_strand_id
1 'polypeptide(L)'
;MSIIAASALTLLGSVFTANAQTPGIPRVDEVFPTFINEAFRESNPTDNNKIRAIAGTSTIGFIQNNTWFGYLGYVYGFNPIVATQPPIPYSVGIEVTVAKGNTTSAFIDVRKGSATGTLLTTIPVTSTGSFTTFRTLRGNFSTRQTGADGIFFVFRGGAGFLMDVRSFRLVSDRNNTRIEAESFSAESNPASTATISVASIPGGGMKVTNAKNNSWIRFSQYEFGGYSAAGGLGGKNINMRLAKGTNTIGAIDVRLDSPTGPIIGSLTNFVTGGNNTFVTFPRPFTQTVTGARDLYFVFTGQGTGNVVDVDWFEITE
;
A
#
# COMPACT_ATOMS: atom_id res chain seq x y z
N MET A 1 44.61 20.52 -15.77
CA MET A 1 43.44 20.92 -14.98
C MET A 1 42.24 20.65 -15.87
N SER A 2 41.67 19.45 -15.77
CA SER A 2 40.58 19.00 -16.64
C SER A 2 39.46 18.46 -15.77
N ILE A 3 38.33 19.15 -15.86
CA ILE A 3 37.07 18.90 -15.16
C ILE A 3 36.43 17.66 -15.77
N ILE A 4 36.18 16.63 -14.97
CA ILE A 4 35.35 15.49 -15.37
C ILE A 4 33.91 15.84 -15.01
N ALA A 5 33.11 16.13 -16.02
CA ALA A 5 31.67 16.36 -15.92
C ALA A 5 30.94 15.03 -15.69
N ALA A 6 30.04 15.03 -14.71
CA ALA A 6 29.12 13.93 -14.43
C ALA A 6 28.12 13.75 -15.58
N SER A 7 28.07 12.55 -16.17
CA SER A 7 27.05 12.16 -17.13
C SER A 7 25.77 11.75 -16.41
N ALA A 8 24.71 12.54 -16.58
CA ALA A 8 23.36 12.21 -16.16
C ALA A 8 22.82 11.01 -16.96
N LEU A 9 22.36 9.98 -16.27
CA LEU A 9 21.68 8.83 -16.87
C LEU A 9 20.21 9.17 -17.11
N THR A 10 19.85 9.44 -18.36
CA THR A 10 18.46 9.56 -18.83
C THR A 10 17.80 8.19 -18.87
N LEU A 11 16.85 7.92 -17.97
CA LEU A 11 16.00 6.73 -18.05
C LEU A 11 14.81 7.04 -18.99
N LEU A 12 14.93 6.61 -20.24
CA LEU A 12 13.85 6.63 -21.23
C LEU A 12 12.76 5.63 -20.83
N GLY A 13 11.52 6.12 -20.82
CA GLY A 13 10.34 5.33 -20.54
C GLY A 13 10.03 4.27 -21.59
N SER A 14 9.53 3.14 -21.14
CA SER A 14 8.81 2.18 -21.96
C SER A 14 7.37 2.10 -21.46
N VAL A 15 6.47 2.64 -22.28
CA VAL A 15 5.02 2.53 -22.17
C VAL A 15 4.62 1.06 -22.36
N PHE A 16 4.01 0.44 -21.36
CA PHE A 16 3.30 -0.83 -21.52
C PHE A 16 1.80 -0.54 -21.63
N THR A 17 1.24 -0.69 -22.83
CA THR A 17 -0.19 -0.88 -23.03
C THR A 17 -0.50 -2.37 -22.98
N ALA A 18 -1.32 -2.81 -22.03
CA ALA A 18 -1.93 -4.12 -22.06
C ALA A 18 -3.40 -4.01 -21.62
N ASN A 19 -4.31 -4.23 -22.56
CA ASN A 19 -5.71 -4.52 -22.30
C ASN A 19 -5.91 -6.02 -22.57
N ALA A 20 -5.98 -6.80 -21.50
CA ALA A 20 -6.45 -8.18 -21.45
C ALA A 20 -6.69 -8.49 -19.96
N GLN A 21 -7.80 -9.13 -19.60
CA GLN A 21 -8.25 -9.36 -18.22
C GLN A 21 -7.08 -9.67 -17.27
N THR A 22 -6.74 -8.73 -16.38
CA THR A 22 -5.51 -8.78 -15.59
C THR A 22 -5.71 -9.53 -14.27
N PRO A 23 -4.89 -10.56 -13.98
CA PRO A 23 -4.51 -10.87 -12.60
C PRO A 23 -3.98 -9.57 -11.98
N GLY A 24 -4.39 -9.25 -10.75
CA GLY A 24 -4.28 -7.92 -10.13
C GLY A 24 -2.99 -7.16 -10.48
N ILE A 25 -3.16 -5.90 -10.89
CA ILE A 25 -2.06 -4.97 -11.19
C ILE A 25 -1.03 -5.04 -10.04
N PRO A 26 0.26 -5.34 -10.31
CA PRO A 26 1.32 -5.30 -9.30
C PRO A 26 1.34 -3.93 -8.63
N ARG A 27 1.46 -3.90 -7.30
CA ARG A 27 1.49 -2.62 -6.59
C ARG A 27 2.83 -1.92 -6.86
N VAL A 28 2.80 -0.59 -7.01
CA VAL A 28 3.94 0.25 -7.42
C VAL A 28 5.14 0.17 -6.45
N ASP A 29 4.90 -0.31 -5.23
CA ASP A 29 5.86 -0.45 -4.13
C ASP A 29 6.40 -1.89 -3.95
N GLU A 30 6.00 -2.84 -4.80
CA GLU A 30 6.50 -4.22 -4.75
C GLU A 30 7.95 -4.34 -5.24
N VAL A 31 8.79 -5.01 -4.44
CA VAL A 31 10.21 -5.22 -4.75
C VAL A 31 10.44 -6.67 -5.17
N PHE A 32 10.95 -6.82 -6.40
CA PHE A 32 11.40 -8.11 -6.93
C PHE A 32 12.87 -8.29 -6.61
N PRO A 33 13.27 -9.38 -5.92
CA PRO A 33 14.64 -9.55 -5.55
C PRO A 33 15.52 -9.76 -6.78
N THR A 34 16.47 -8.87 -6.99
CA THR A 34 17.45 -8.96 -8.08
C THR A 34 18.87 -8.91 -7.52
N PHE A 35 19.76 -9.74 -8.06
CA PHE A 35 21.17 -9.83 -7.67
C PHE A 35 22.04 -8.72 -8.27
N ILE A 36 21.50 -7.95 -9.23
CA ILE A 36 22.24 -6.92 -9.97
C ILE A 36 22.22 -5.55 -9.31
N ASN A 37 21.50 -5.39 -8.19
CA ASN A 37 21.43 -4.12 -7.48
C ASN A 37 22.60 -4.03 -6.47
N GLU A 38 23.35 -2.93 -6.51
CA GLU A 38 24.45 -2.61 -5.58
C GLU A 38 24.04 -2.61 -4.10
N ALA A 39 22.74 -2.51 -3.81
CA ALA A 39 22.18 -2.61 -2.46
C ALA A 39 22.01 -4.06 -1.97
N PHE A 40 21.98 -5.06 -2.86
CA PHE A 40 21.75 -6.45 -2.49
C PHE A 40 22.96 -7.06 -1.76
N ARG A 41 22.70 -7.84 -0.70
CA ARG A 41 23.68 -8.62 0.06
C ARG A 41 23.12 -10.00 0.32
N GLU A 42 23.97 -10.99 0.43
CA GLU A 42 23.56 -12.35 0.81
C GLU A 42 24.59 -13.07 1.68
N SER A 43 24.17 -14.18 2.28
CA SER A 43 24.93 -14.92 3.30
C SER A 43 26.31 -15.41 2.89
N ASN A 44 26.59 -15.62 1.61
CA ASN A 44 27.93 -15.71 1.03
C ASN A 44 27.85 -16.00 -0.49
N PRO A 45 28.35 -15.11 -1.38
CA PRO A 45 28.35 -15.36 -2.83
C PRO A 45 29.38 -16.42 -3.28
N THR A 46 30.34 -16.82 -2.44
CA THR A 46 31.39 -17.80 -2.80
C THR A 46 31.06 -19.25 -2.41
N ASP A 47 29.89 -19.47 -1.81
CA ASP A 47 29.46 -20.77 -1.26
C ASP A 47 28.52 -21.49 -2.22
N ASN A 48 29.06 -21.91 -3.36
CA ASN A 48 28.49 -22.92 -4.26
C ASN A 48 26.97 -23.13 -4.09
N ASN A 49 26.17 -22.14 -4.50
CA ASN A 49 24.73 -22.29 -4.70
C ASN A 49 23.77 -22.21 -3.47
N LYS A 50 24.10 -21.53 -2.36
CA LYS A 50 23.16 -21.38 -1.21
C LYS A 50 21.96 -20.46 -1.39
N ILE A 51 22.09 -19.35 -2.11
CA ILE A 51 20.96 -18.53 -2.55
C ILE A 51 21.33 -18.07 -3.96
N ARG A 52 20.41 -18.20 -4.92
CA ARG A 52 20.64 -17.72 -6.30
C ARG A 52 19.34 -17.48 -7.05
N ALA A 53 19.43 -16.75 -8.15
CA ALA A 53 18.32 -16.60 -9.09
C ALA A 53 17.98 -17.96 -9.71
N ILE A 54 16.69 -18.26 -9.79
CA ILE A 54 16.20 -19.39 -10.56
C ILE A 54 16.17 -18.96 -12.03
N ALA A 55 16.94 -19.67 -12.86
CA ALA A 55 17.12 -19.33 -14.27
C ALA A 55 15.78 -19.15 -15.00
N GLY A 56 15.68 -18.08 -15.78
CA GLY A 56 14.46 -17.75 -16.53
C GLY A 56 13.30 -17.19 -15.68
N THR A 57 13.55 -16.83 -14.41
CA THR A 57 12.52 -16.29 -13.51
C THR A 57 13.00 -15.04 -12.76
N SER A 58 12.05 -14.33 -12.12
CA SER A 58 12.31 -13.24 -11.18
C SER A 58 12.43 -13.71 -9.72
N THR A 59 12.78 -14.99 -9.51
CA THR A 59 12.67 -15.66 -8.21
C THR A 59 14.05 -16.02 -7.69
N ILE A 60 14.25 -15.86 -6.39
CA ILE A 60 15.40 -16.37 -5.66
C ILE A 60 15.04 -17.72 -5.06
N GLY A 61 15.90 -18.71 -5.26
CA GLY A 61 15.71 -20.06 -4.73
C GLY A 61 16.97 -20.61 -4.09
N PHE A 62 16.94 -21.92 -3.90
CA PHE A 62 18.02 -22.70 -3.27
C PHE A 62 18.30 -22.34 -1.81
N ILE A 63 17.39 -21.58 -1.19
CA ILE A 63 17.43 -21.13 0.19
C ILE A 63 17.51 -22.33 1.13
N GLN A 64 18.44 -22.29 2.09
CA GLN A 64 18.66 -23.33 3.09
C GLN A 64 18.63 -22.74 4.50
N ASN A 65 18.67 -23.60 5.51
CA ASN A 65 18.77 -23.14 6.89
C ASN A 65 20.01 -22.24 7.10
N ASN A 66 19.83 -21.13 7.80
CA ASN A 66 20.81 -20.09 8.09
C ASN A 66 21.30 -19.28 6.89
N THR A 67 20.70 -19.42 5.71
CA THR A 67 20.97 -18.49 4.61
C THR A 67 20.20 -17.19 4.80
N TRP A 68 20.69 -16.11 4.19
CA TRP A 68 20.01 -14.82 4.22
C TRP A 68 20.29 -14.00 2.97
N PHE A 69 19.35 -13.13 2.63
CA PHE A 69 19.60 -12.01 1.73
C PHE A 69 19.10 -10.71 2.35
N GLY A 70 19.58 -9.57 1.86
CA GLY A 70 19.13 -8.26 2.31
C GLY A 70 19.40 -7.15 1.32
N TYR A 71 18.75 -6.02 1.54
CA TYR A 71 18.91 -4.79 0.78
C TYR A 71 19.36 -3.68 1.71
N LEU A 72 20.50 -3.05 1.41
CA LEU A 72 20.97 -1.86 2.11
C LEU A 72 20.18 -0.62 1.67
N GLY A 73 20.05 0.37 2.56
CA GLY A 73 19.43 1.66 2.23
C GLY A 73 17.94 1.56 1.85
N TYR A 74 17.26 0.50 2.31
CA TYR A 74 15.83 0.35 2.13
C TYR A 74 15.10 1.41 2.97
N VAL A 75 14.15 2.12 2.37
CA VAL A 75 13.45 3.21 3.05
C VAL A 75 12.14 2.69 3.64
N TYR A 76 12.08 2.65 4.97
CA TYR A 76 10.85 2.39 5.71
C TYR A 76 9.96 3.64 5.67
N GLY A 77 8.70 3.49 5.30
CA GLY A 77 7.79 4.62 5.05
C GLY A 77 7.99 5.33 3.72
N PHE A 78 8.63 4.71 2.72
CA PHE A 78 8.83 5.36 1.42
C PHE A 78 7.53 5.59 0.64
N ASN A 79 7.44 6.74 -0.02
CA ASN A 79 6.42 7.06 -1.01
C ASN A 79 7.10 7.53 -2.32
N PRO A 80 7.22 6.68 -3.36
CA PRO A 80 7.40 7.19 -4.70
C PRO A 80 6.00 7.55 -5.24
N ILE A 81 5.76 8.82 -5.56
CA ILE A 81 4.54 9.37 -6.20
C ILE A 81 3.47 9.73 -5.14
N VAL A 82 3.34 10.97 -4.65
CA VAL A 82 2.98 12.21 -5.35
C VAL A 82 3.48 13.41 -4.52
N ALA A 83 4.01 14.46 -5.14
CA ALA A 83 4.42 15.70 -4.46
C ALA A 83 3.28 16.45 -3.72
N THR A 84 2.04 15.95 -3.81
CA THR A 84 0.84 16.52 -3.18
C THR A 84 0.28 15.67 -2.03
N GLN A 85 0.80 14.45 -1.78
CA GLN A 85 0.39 13.65 -0.63
C GLN A 85 1.39 13.83 0.53
N PRO A 86 0.92 13.95 1.79
CA PRO A 86 1.81 14.00 2.94
C PRO A 86 2.63 12.71 3.05
N PRO A 87 3.84 12.77 3.64
CA PRO A 87 4.70 11.60 3.79
C PRO A 87 3.97 10.48 4.52
N ILE A 88 4.05 9.25 4.01
CA ILE A 88 3.59 8.08 4.75
C ILE A 88 4.62 7.85 5.87
N PRO A 89 4.28 7.98 7.15
CA PRO A 89 5.31 8.17 8.16
C PRO A 89 5.96 6.84 8.60
N TYR A 90 5.28 5.70 8.41
CA TYR A 90 5.71 4.42 8.98
C TYR A 90 5.39 3.19 8.13
N SER A 91 6.31 2.22 8.16
CA SER A 91 6.03 0.82 7.81
C SER A 91 5.70 0.02 9.07
N VAL A 92 4.63 -0.77 9.00
CA VAL A 92 4.13 -1.61 10.12
C VAL A 92 4.19 -3.09 9.81
N GLY A 93 4.62 -3.47 8.61
CA GLY A 93 4.72 -4.86 8.28
C GLY A 93 5.46 -5.17 6.98
N ILE A 94 5.46 -6.47 6.79
CA ILE A 94 6.02 -7.32 5.76
C ILE A 94 5.04 -8.03 4.84
N GLU A 95 5.04 -7.87 3.53
CA GLU A 95 4.50 -8.92 2.65
C GLU A 95 5.64 -9.58 1.89
N VAL A 96 5.68 -10.91 1.88
CA VAL A 96 6.68 -11.72 1.17
C VAL A 96 5.97 -12.80 0.37
N THR A 97 6.21 -12.83 -0.94
CA THR A 97 5.66 -13.83 -1.85
C THR A 97 6.63 -14.98 -1.99
N VAL A 98 6.20 -16.18 -1.56
CA VAL A 98 7.05 -17.37 -1.50
C VAL A 98 6.37 -18.61 -2.07
N ALA A 99 7.16 -19.58 -2.52
CA ALA A 99 6.71 -20.91 -2.88
C ALA A 99 7.48 -21.95 -2.06
N LYS A 100 6.78 -22.97 -1.56
CA LYS A 100 7.35 -24.02 -0.72
C LYS A 100 6.68 -25.35 -1.02
N GLY A 101 7.40 -26.24 -1.69
CA GLY A 101 6.86 -27.56 -2.06
C GLY A 101 6.83 -28.58 -0.93
N ASN A 102 7.76 -28.50 0.03
CA ASN A 102 7.86 -29.49 1.11
C ASN A 102 7.02 -29.13 2.35
N THR A 103 6.85 -30.07 3.28
CA THR A 103 6.00 -29.94 4.48
C THR A 103 6.76 -29.63 5.78
N THR A 104 8.10 -29.54 5.74
CA THR A 104 8.92 -29.23 6.92
C THR A 104 8.67 -27.82 7.44
N SER A 105 8.92 -27.56 8.72
CA SER A 105 8.82 -26.20 9.26
C SER A 105 9.91 -25.30 8.68
N ALA A 106 9.52 -24.12 8.21
CA ALA A 106 10.45 -23.08 7.79
C ALA A 106 9.94 -21.70 8.23
N PHE A 107 10.86 -20.78 8.45
CA PHE A 107 10.59 -19.44 8.94
C PHE A 107 11.44 -18.43 8.19
N ILE A 108 10.90 -17.22 8.03
CA ILE A 108 11.63 -16.04 7.56
C ILE A 108 11.67 -15.05 8.72
N ASP A 109 12.85 -14.83 9.27
CA ASP A 109 13.08 -13.71 10.17
C ASP A 109 13.40 -12.47 9.34
N VAL A 110 12.54 -11.46 9.42
CA VAL A 110 12.81 -10.16 8.81
C VAL A 110 13.47 -9.24 9.82
N ARG A 111 14.62 -8.69 9.46
CA ARG A 111 15.50 -7.93 10.34
C ARG A 111 15.86 -6.58 9.74
N LYS A 112 16.13 -5.61 10.62
CA LYS A 112 16.60 -4.26 10.27
C LYS A 112 18.11 -4.12 10.51
N GLY A 113 18.79 -3.39 9.63
CA GLY A 113 20.21 -3.04 9.69
C GLY A 113 21.15 -4.14 9.22
N SER A 114 20.99 -5.38 9.69
CA SER A 114 21.82 -6.51 9.29
C SER A 114 21.09 -7.85 9.46
N ALA A 115 21.69 -8.94 8.97
CA ALA A 115 21.20 -10.30 9.19
C ALA A 115 21.19 -10.73 10.67
N THR A 116 21.91 -10.02 11.54
CA THR A 116 21.90 -10.24 13.00
C THR A 116 21.27 -9.07 13.76
N GLY A 117 20.76 -8.06 13.04
CA GLY A 117 20.17 -6.86 13.61
C GLY A 117 18.78 -7.10 14.20
N THR A 118 18.10 -5.99 14.50
CA THR A 118 16.79 -5.97 15.17
C THR A 118 15.79 -6.84 14.43
N LEU A 119 15.23 -7.84 15.11
CA LEU A 119 14.14 -8.65 14.58
C LEU A 119 12.86 -7.82 14.50
N LEU A 120 12.33 -7.66 13.28
CA LEU A 120 11.08 -6.93 13.06
C LEU A 120 9.87 -7.86 13.17
N THR A 121 9.96 -9.04 12.54
CA THR A 121 8.92 -10.08 12.55
C THR A 121 9.50 -11.43 12.16
N THR A 122 8.85 -12.52 12.58
CA THR A 122 9.08 -13.87 12.06
C THR A 122 7.84 -14.33 11.30
N ILE A 123 8.01 -14.75 10.04
CA ILE A 123 6.94 -15.27 9.19
C ILE A 123 7.07 -16.80 9.13
N PRO A 124 6.13 -17.58 9.69
CA PRO A 124 6.09 -19.02 9.47
C PRO A 124 5.67 -19.33 8.03
N VAL A 125 6.36 -20.26 7.38
CA VAL A 125 6.10 -20.65 5.98
C VAL A 125 5.67 -22.11 5.94
N THR A 126 4.40 -22.33 5.62
CA THR A 126 3.83 -23.67 5.37
C THR A 126 3.95 -24.05 3.89
N SER A 127 3.70 -25.32 3.56
CA SER A 127 3.68 -25.78 2.16
C SER A 127 2.65 -24.97 1.37
N THR A 128 3.06 -24.47 0.20
CA THR A 128 2.17 -23.79 -0.75
C THR A 128 1.64 -24.75 -1.82
N GLY A 129 2.10 -26.00 -1.84
CA GLY A 129 1.72 -27.07 -2.77
C GLY A 129 2.84 -27.48 -3.73
N SER A 130 3.70 -26.55 -4.15
CA SER A 130 4.85 -26.78 -5.03
C SER A 130 5.84 -25.61 -4.93
N PHE A 131 7.09 -25.80 -5.36
CA PHE A 131 8.08 -24.73 -5.54
C PHE A 131 7.72 -23.72 -6.66
N THR A 132 6.65 -24.00 -7.42
CA THR A 132 6.10 -23.06 -8.42
C THR A 132 4.76 -22.45 -8.02
N THR A 133 4.19 -22.86 -6.88
CA THR A 133 2.93 -22.32 -6.37
C THR A 133 3.22 -21.22 -5.36
N PHE A 134 3.16 -19.97 -5.81
CA PHE A 134 3.46 -18.82 -4.96
C PHE A 134 2.25 -18.38 -4.13
N ARG A 135 2.51 -18.01 -2.88
CA ARG A 135 1.55 -17.36 -1.98
C ARG A 135 2.23 -16.17 -1.29
N THR A 136 1.48 -15.10 -1.09
CA THR A 136 1.94 -13.94 -0.32
C THR A 136 1.62 -14.16 1.16
N LEU A 137 2.66 -14.08 1.99
CA LEU A 137 2.58 -14.18 3.43
C LEU A 137 2.84 -12.81 4.04
N ARG A 138 2.20 -12.55 5.19
CA ARG A 138 2.33 -11.29 5.91
C ARG A 138 2.99 -11.49 7.27
N GLY A 139 3.95 -10.63 7.59
CA GLY A 139 4.52 -10.49 8.93
C GLY A 139 4.27 -9.08 9.46
N ASN A 140 3.78 -8.95 10.68
CA ASN A 140 3.55 -7.63 11.29
C ASN A 140 4.76 -7.25 12.14
N PHE A 141 5.22 -6.01 12.00
CA PHE A 141 6.28 -5.49 12.84
C PHE A 141 5.76 -5.24 14.26
N SER A 142 6.61 -5.51 15.25
CA SER A 142 6.24 -5.24 16.66
C SER A 142 6.20 -3.74 16.99
N THR A 143 6.82 -2.90 16.16
CA THR A 143 6.83 -1.43 16.28
C THR A 143 6.80 -0.79 14.89
N ARG A 144 6.27 0.44 14.81
CA ARG A 144 6.33 1.28 13.60
C ARG A 144 7.79 1.52 13.20
N GLN A 145 8.12 1.28 11.94
CA GLN A 145 9.45 1.48 11.37
C GLN A 145 9.48 2.73 10.49
N THR A 146 10.56 3.50 10.58
CA THR A 146 10.81 4.70 9.77
C THR A 146 12.30 4.82 9.43
N GLY A 147 12.61 5.74 8.52
CA GLY A 147 13.96 6.05 8.06
C GLY A 147 14.52 5.07 7.03
N ALA A 148 15.70 5.38 6.50
CA ALA A 148 16.44 4.50 5.59
C ALA A 148 17.37 3.58 6.40
N ASP A 149 17.29 2.27 6.17
CA ASP A 149 18.16 1.27 6.81
C ASP A 149 18.20 -0.02 5.98
N GLY A 150 19.03 -1.00 6.34
CA GLY A 150 19.01 -2.30 5.68
C GLY A 150 17.79 -3.14 6.07
N ILE A 151 17.22 -3.90 5.14
CA ILE A 151 16.24 -4.96 5.41
C ILE A 151 16.81 -6.32 5.03
N PHE A 152 16.75 -7.28 5.95
CA PHE A 152 17.37 -8.60 5.81
C PHE A 152 16.35 -9.70 6.08
N PHE A 153 16.43 -10.78 5.31
CA PHE A 153 15.58 -11.96 5.38
C PHE A 153 16.47 -13.14 5.74
N VAL A 154 16.33 -13.67 6.95
CA VAL A 154 17.09 -14.82 7.44
C VAL A 154 16.19 -16.04 7.46
N PHE A 155 16.62 -17.09 6.77
CA PHE A 155 15.82 -18.30 6.58
C PHE A 155 16.22 -19.36 7.61
N ARG A 156 15.24 -19.85 8.36
CA ARG A 156 15.43 -20.91 9.36
C ARG A 156 14.55 -22.10 9.05
N GLY A 157 15.08 -23.31 9.21
CA GLY A 157 14.33 -24.54 8.95
C GLY A 157 15.18 -25.80 9.07
N GLY A 158 14.63 -26.92 8.57
CA GLY A 158 15.34 -28.19 8.52
C GLY A 158 16.42 -28.27 7.43
N ALA A 159 16.99 -29.45 7.23
CA ALA A 159 17.94 -29.70 6.15
C ALA A 159 17.28 -29.62 4.76
N GLY A 160 18.08 -29.25 3.75
CA GLY A 160 17.64 -29.14 2.35
C GLY A 160 17.07 -27.76 1.99
N PHE A 161 16.49 -27.67 0.80
CA PHE A 161 15.91 -26.42 0.29
C PHE A 161 14.60 -26.09 0.99
N LEU A 162 14.48 -24.86 1.49
CA LEU A 162 13.36 -24.42 2.31
C LEU A 162 12.20 -23.88 1.49
N MET A 163 12.47 -22.93 0.59
CA MET A 163 11.47 -22.17 -0.17
C MET A 163 12.12 -21.39 -1.30
N ASP A 164 11.30 -20.85 -2.18
CA ASP A 164 11.67 -19.84 -3.18
C ASP A 164 10.95 -18.52 -2.84
N VAL A 165 11.62 -17.38 -3.06
CA VAL A 165 11.11 -16.03 -2.78
C VAL A 165 11.03 -15.24 -4.08
N ARG A 166 9.84 -14.70 -4.38
CA ARG A 166 9.56 -13.97 -5.62
C ARG A 166 9.52 -12.47 -5.46
N SER A 167 8.94 -11.98 -4.39
CA SER A 167 8.78 -10.55 -4.14
C SER A 167 8.60 -10.27 -2.66
N PHE A 168 8.85 -9.03 -2.26
CA PHE A 168 8.45 -8.51 -0.97
C PHE A 168 8.07 -7.04 -1.06
N ARG A 169 7.32 -6.56 -0.07
CA ARG A 169 6.87 -5.18 0.02
C ARG A 169 6.65 -4.78 1.46
N LEU A 170 7.10 -3.59 1.86
CA LEU A 170 6.72 -3.06 3.16
C LEU A 170 5.24 -2.69 3.18
N VAL A 171 4.56 -3.12 4.22
CA VAL A 171 3.21 -2.66 4.52
C VAL A 171 3.31 -1.37 5.30
N SER A 172 2.79 -0.29 4.72
CA SER A 172 2.72 1.00 5.37
C SER A 172 1.42 1.20 6.15
N ASP A 173 1.50 1.95 7.25
CA ASP A 173 0.31 2.37 7.99
C ASP A 173 -0.14 3.72 7.46
N ARG A 174 -1.37 3.76 6.90
CA ARG A 174 -1.97 5.01 6.43
C ARG A 174 -2.90 5.64 7.46
N ASN A 175 -3.08 5.02 8.63
CA ASN A 175 -3.87 5.63 9.70
C ASN A 175 -3.16 6.90 10.20
N ASN A 176 -3.96 7.88 10.64
CA ASN A 176 -3.56 9.22 11.07
C ASN A 176 -2.74 9.96 9.99
N THR A 177 -2.91 9.57 8.73
CA THR A 177 -2.35 10.27 7.57
C THR A 177 -3.50 10.88 6.79
N ARG A 178 -3.44 12.20 6.60
CA ARG A 178 -4.33 12.91 5.70
C ARG A 178 -4.10 12.43 4.27
N ILE A 179 -5.16 12.05 3.58
CA ILE A 179 -5.13 11.67 2.17
C ILE A 179 -6.00 12.66 1.41
N GLU A 180 -5.40 13.33 0.43
CA GLU A 180 -6.12 14.23 -0.46
C GLU A 180 -7.16 13.47 -1.28
N ALA A 181 -8.38 14.01 -1.39
CA ALA A 181 -9.47 13.31 -2.04
C ALA A 181 -9.24 13.18 -3.54
N GLU A 182 -8.56 14.15 -4.16
CA GLU A 182 -8.19 14.15 -5.58
C GLU A 182 -7.16 13.07 -5.95
N SER A 183 -6.56 12.38 -4.97
CA SER A 183 -5.67 11.26 -5.22
C SER A 183 -6.40 9.93 -5.41
N PHE A 184 -7.70 9.96 -5.73
CA PHE A 184 -8.46 8.74 -5.98
C PHE A 184 -7.86 7.95 -7.15
N SER A 185 -7.89 6.62 -7.06
CA SER A 185 -7.29 5.72 -8.04
C SER A 185 -8.24 5.32 -9.16
N ALA A 186 -9.55 5.46 -8.95
CA ALA A 186 -10.58 5.26 -9.96
C ALA A 186 -11.86 5.99 -9.57
N GLU A 187 -12.73 6.22 -10.55
CA GLU A 187 -14.04 6.81 -10.35
C GLU A 187 -15.09 6.12 -11.22
N SER A 188 -16.37 6.39 -10.92
CA SER A 188 -17.52 5.80 -11.59
C SER A 188 -17.66 6.10 -13.09
N ASN A 189 -16.90 7.06 -13.65
CA ASN A 189 -17.08 7.44 -15.05
C ASN A 189 -15.80 7.97 -15.74
N PRO A 190 -14.91 7.10 -16.24
CA PRO A 190 -13.67 7.52 -16.90
C PRO A 190 -13.86 8.07 -18.34
N ALA A 191 -15.08 8.10 -18.90
CA ALA A 191 -15.31 8.43 -20.32
C ALA A 191 -16.46 9.45 -20.55
N SER A 192 -16.06 10.73 -20.63
CA SER A 192 -16.63 11.85 -21.41
C SER A 192 -17.93 12.58 -21.05
N THR A 193 -18.55 12.37 -19.90
CA THR A 193 -19.45 13.39 -19.30
C THR A 193 -19.22 13.43 -17.80
N ALA A 194 -18.23 14.23 -17.37
CA ALA A 194 -17.71 14.19 -16.00
C ALA A 194 -18.82 14.35 -14.95
N THR A 195 -19.07 13.30 -14.17
CA THR A 195 -19.86 13.35 -12.92
C THR A 195 -19.00 13.64 -11.70
N ILE A 196 -17.67 13.58 -11.84
CA ILE A 196 -16.68 13.92 -10.82
C ILE A 196 -15.65 14.83 -11.48
N SER A 197 -15.11 15.79 -10.74
CA SER A 197 -14.11 16.73 -11.24
C SER A 197 -13.14 17.09 -10.13
N VAL A 198 -11.92 17.48 -10.49
CA VAL A 198 -10.94 18.02 -9.54
C VAL A 198 -10.80 19.52 -9.80
N ALA A 199 -10.93 20.33 -8.76
CA ALA A 199 -10.86 21.80 -8.85
C ALA A 199 -10.02 22.39 -7.71
N SER A 200 -9.53 23.61 -7.89
CA SER A 200 -8.77 24.31 -6.84
C SER A 200 -9.68 24.79 -5.72
N ILE A 201 -9.15 24.80 -4.49
CA ILE A 201 -9.77 25.46 -3.34
C ILE A 201 -9.18 26.87 -3.23
N PRO A 202 -9.99 27.94 -3.11
CA PRO A 202 -9.48 29.28 -2.81
C PRO A 202 -8.65 29.27 -1.52
N GLY A 203 -7.40 29.71 -1.59
CA GLY A 203 -6.45 29.65 -0.47
C GLY A 203 -5.49 28.44 -0.51
N GLY A 204 -5.62 27.54 -1.49
CA GLY A 204 -4.68 26.46 -1.75
C GLY A 204 -5.27 25.06 -1.57
N GLY A 205 -4.67 24.08 -2.25
CA GLY A 205 -5.15 22.70 -2.32
C GLY A 205 -6.15 22.46 -3.45
N MET A 206 -6.55 21.21 -3.61
CA MET A 206 -7.57 20.80 -4.57
C MET A 206 -8.72 20.11 -3.85
N LYS A 207 -9.82 19.90 -4.56
CA LYS A 207 -10.99 19.18 -4.08
C LYS A 207 -11.54 18.29 -5.17
N VAL A 208 -12.15 17.19 -4.76
CA VAL A 208 -13.14 16.49 -5.56
C VAL A 208 -14.44 17.28 -5.51
N THR A 209 -15.01 17.55 -6.68
CA THR A 209 -16.25 18.30 -6.88
C THR A 209 -17.08 17.67 -7.99
N ASN A 210 -18.22 18.28 -8.29
CA ASN A 210 -19.22 17.85 -9.26
C ASN A 210 -19.84 16.47 -8.98
N ALA A 211 -19.48 15.80 -7.88
CA ALA A 211 -20.01 14.51 -7.45
C ALA A 211 -21.52 14.44 -7.55
N LYS A 212 -22.02 13.51 -8.36
CA LYS A 212 -23.46 13.31 -8.60
C LYS A 212 -24.01 12.17 -7.77
N ASN A 213 -25.33 12.13 -7.64
CA ASN A 213 -25.99 10.99 -7.03
C ASN A 213 -25.56 9.68 -7.71
N ASN A 214 -25.17 8.69 -6.91
CA ASN A 214 -24.64 7.38 -7.30
C ASN A 214 -23.26 7.37 -7.98
N SER A 215 -22.60 8.52 -8.13
CA SER A 215 -21.19 8.55 -8.49
C SER A 215 -20.32 8.07 -7.31
N TRP A 216 -19.11 7.62 -7.62
CA TRP A 216 -18.16 7.19 -6.61
C TRP A 216 -16.72 7.47 -7.01
N ILE A 217 -15.87 7.63 -6.00
CA ILE A 217 -14.42 7.57 -6.13
C ILE A 217 -13.88 6.41 -5.28
N ARG A 218 -12.73 5.86 -5.69
CA ARG A 218 -12.07 4.71 -5.08
C ARG A 218 -10.65 5.08 -4.67
N PHE A 219 -10.23 4.61 -3.51
CA PHE A 219 -8.83 4.56 -3.09
C PHE A 219 -8.41 3.09 -3.03
N SER A 220 -7.59 2.68 -4.00
CA SER A 220 -7.13 1.30 -4.11
C SER A 220 -6.17 0.95 -2.97
N GLN A 221 -6.36 -0.24 -2.41
CA GLN A 221 -5.43 -0.86 -1.47
C GLN A 221 -5.04 0.10 -0.33
N TYR A 222 -6.04 0.79 0.24
CA TYR A 222 -5.85 1.54 1.46
C TYR A 222 -5.47 0.56 2.57
N GLU A 223 -4.30 0.76 3.16
CA GLU A 223 -3.81 -0.07 4.26
C GLU A 223 -4.33 0.50 5.58
N PHE A 224 -5.35 -0.12 6.15
CA PHE A 224 -5.92 0.23 7.46
C PHE A 224 -5.03 -0.20 8.64
N GLY A 225 -3.77 -0.56 8.38
CA GLY A 225 -2.82 -1.09 9.37
C GLY A 225 -2.78 -2.62 9.51
N GLY A 226 -1.77 -3.11 10.25
CA GLY A 226 -1.51 -4.52 10.58
C GLY A 226 -1.23 -4.74 12.07
N TYR A 227 -1.90 -5.74 12.63
CA TYR A 227 -2.10 -6.12 14.04
C TYR A 227 -0.84 -6.13 14.95
N SER A 228 -0.98 -5.69 16.21
CA SER A 228 -0.24 -6.31 17.32
C SER A 228 -1.11 -7.45 17.88
N ALA A 229 -0.50 -8.55 18.32
CA ALA A 229 -1.18 -9.70 18.93
C ALA A 229 -1.98 -9.39 20.23
N ALA A 230 -2.15 -8.12 20.60
CA ALA A 230 -2.83 -7.65 21.80
C ALA A 230 -3.93 -6.57 21.57
N GLY A 231 -4.40 -6.33 20.34
CA GLY A 231 -5.52 -5.42 20.07
C GLY A 231 -5.20 -4.34 19.02
N GLY A 232 -5.41 -4.69 17.75
CA GLY A 232 -4.86 -3.99 16.58
C GLY A 232 -5.20 -2.49 16.39
N LEU A 233 -4.27 -1.86 15.67
CA LEU A 233 -4.31 -0.53 15.05
C LEU A 233 -5.19 -0.53 13.78
N GLY A 234 -6.40 -1.08 13.84
CA GLY A 234 -7.32 -1.04 12.70
C GLY A 234 -8.02 0.32 12.63
N GLY A 235 -8.35 0.78 11.42
CA GLY A 235 -9.15 1.99 11.28
C GLY A 235 -10.51 1.83 11.98
N LYS A 236 -10.85 2.80 12.84
CA LYS A 236 -12.11 2.84 13.59
C LYS A 236 -12.94 4.08 13.35
N ASN A 237 -12.35 5.13 12.79
CA ASN A 237 -13.03 6.38 12.49
C ASN A 237 -12.47 7.00 11.22
N ILE A 238 -13.30 7.75 10.50
CA ILE A 238 -12.86 8.60 9.39
C ILE A 238 -13.20 10.06 9.67
N ASN A 239 -12.22 10.93 9.55
CA ASN A 239 -12.41 12.37 9.50
C ASN A 239 -12.42 12.78 8.03
N MET A 240 -13.49 13.41 7.55
CA MET A 240 -13.57 13.90 6.17
C MET A 240 -13.76 15.41 6.16
N ARG A 241 -12.94 16.14 5.40
CA ARG A 241 -13.10 17.58 5.22
C ARG A 241 -13.97 17.85 4.00
N LEU A 242 -15.18 18.33 4.26
CA LEU A 242 -16.27 18.42 3.28
C LEU A 242 -16.74 19.86 3.14
N ALA A 243 -17.23 20.22 1.96
CA ALA A 243 -17.96 21.47 1.72
C ALA A 243 -19.27 21.20 0.98
N LYS A 244 -20.31 21.93 1.40
CA LYS A 244 -21.66 21.83 0.86
C LYS A 244 -22.43 23.14 1.05
N GLY A 245 -22.93 23.70 -0.05
CA GLY A 245 -23.82 24.87 -0.05
C GLY A 245 -25.13 24.67 0.74
N THR A 246 -25.89 25.75 0.91
CA THR A 246 -26.97 25.86 1.91
C THR A 246 -28.29 25.16 1.57
N ASN A 247 -28.54 24.83 0.30
CA ASN A 247 -29.91 24.49 -0.18
C ASN A 247 -30.10 23.00 -0.51
N THR A 248 -29.10 22.16 -0.25
CA THR A 248 -29.18 20.71 -0.51
C THR A 248 -28.39 19.96 0.54
N ILE A 249 -28.81 18.73 0.86
CA ILE A 249 -28.12 17.88 1.82
C ILE A 249 -27.04 17.07 1.09
N GLY A 250 -25.82 17.07 1.62
CA GLY A 250 -24.78 16.15 1.19
C GLY A 250 -24.88 14.81 1.91
N ALA A 251 -24.57 13.72 1.20
CA ALA A 251 -24.32 12.43 1.83
C ALA A 251 -23.22 11.62 1.14
N ILE A 252 -22.44 10.90 1.94
CA ILE A 252 -21.36 10.02 1.53
C ILE A 252 -21.47 8.72 2.31
N ASP A 253 -21.59 7.60 1.58
CA ASP A 253 -21.34 6.28 2.14
C ASP A 253 -19.88 5.89 1.91
N VAL A 254 -19.21 5.52 2.99
CA VAL A 254 -17.88 4.93 2.98
C VAL A 254 -18.04 3.41 2.93
N ARG A 255 -17.59 2.79 1.83
CA ARG A 255 -17.78 1.36 1.53
C ARG A 255 -16.46 0.63 1.33
N LEU A 256 -16.47 -0.67 1.58
CA LEU A 256 -15.31 -1.54 1.38
C LEU A 256 -15.43 -2.40 0.12
N ASP A 257 -14.30 -2.55 -0.57
CA ASP A 257 -14.00 -3.42 -1.70
C ASP A 257 -14.81 -3.22 -2.99
N SER A 258 -16.01 -2.66 -2.92
CA SER A 258 -16.81 -2.33 -4.09
C SER A 258 -17.77 -1.16 -3.80
N PRO A 259 -18.30 -0.48 -4.84
CA PRO A 259 -19.27 0.59 -4.66
C PRO A 259 -20.62 0.08 -4.12
N THR A 260 -20.88 -1.22 -4.18
CA THR A 260 -22.07 -1.88 -3.60
C THR A 260 -21.74 -2.70 -2.35
N GLY A 261 -20.49 -2.64 -1.88
CA GLY A 261 -20.01 -3.40 -0.74
C GLY A 261 -20.54 -2.88 0.59
N PRO A 262 -20.12 -3.50 1.71
CA PRO A 262 -20.56 -3.13 3.05
C PRO A 262 -20.28 -1.65 3.34
N ILE A 263 -21.27 -0.94 3.87
CA ILE A 263 -21.09 0.42 4.40
C ILE A 263 -20.40 0.31 5.75
N ILE A 264 -19.24 0.93 5.87
CA ILE A 264 -18.51 1.03 7.14
C ILE A 264 -18.69 2.39 7.81
N GLY A 265 -19.12 3.42 7.09
CA GLY A 265 -19.48 4.71 7.67
C GLY A 265 -20.40 5.47 6.73
N SER A 266 -21.31 6.28 7.27
CA SER A 266 -22.21 7.12 6.47
C SER A 266 -22.25 8.52 7.05
N LEU A 267 -21.84 9.51 6.26
CA LEU A 267 -21.95 10.92 6.59
C LEU A 267 -23.17 11.47 5.85
N THR A 268 -24.16 11.99 6.57
CA THR A 268 -25.41 12.50 6.01
C THR A 268 -25.82 13.80 6.68
N ASN A 269 -26.78 14.52 6.10
CA ASN A 269 -27.44 15.67 6.73
C ASN A 269 -26.51 16.82 7.14
N PHE A 270 -25.46 17.06 6.35
CA PHE A 270 -24.54 18.18 6.58
C PHE A 270 -24.69 19.28 5.52
N VAL A 271 -24.54 20.52 5.98
CA VAL A 271 -24.36 21.74 5.19
C VAL A 271 -23.22 22.52 5.82
N THR A 272 -22.42 23.21 5.02
CA THR A 272 -21.24 23.94 5.53
C THR A 272 -21.30 25.44 5.25
N GLY A 273 -22.35 25.91 4.57
CA GLY A 273 -22.56 27.33 4.30
C GLY A 273 -21.92 27.84 3.00
N GLY A 274 -21.33 26.96 2.18
CA GLY A 274 -20.79 27.35 0.88
C GLY A 274 -19.98 26.25 0.20
N ASN A 275 -19.81 26.34 -1.12
CA ASN A 275 -19.06 25.35 -1.91
C ASN A 275 -17.53 25.42 -1.71
N ASN A 276 -17.04 26.38 -0.93
CA ASN A 276 -15.64 26.51 -0.52
C ASN A 276 -15.50 26.67 1.00
N THR A 277 -16.58 26.47 1.76
CA THR A 277 -16.56 26.53 3.23
C THR A 277 -16.39 25.11 3.74
N PHE A 278 -15.16 24.73 4.07
CA PHE A 278 -14.84 23.35 4.45
C PHE A 278 -14.90 23.13 5.96
N VAL A 279 -15.60 22.07 6.37
CA VAL A 279 -15.72 21.60 7.76
C VAL A 279 -15.30 20.14 7.82
N THR A 280 -14.59 19.76 8.88
CA THR A 280 -14.20 18.37 9.12
C THR A 280 -15.27 17.65 9.92
N PHE A 281 -15.78 16.56 9.36
CA PHE A 281 -16.77 15.70 9.99
C PHE A 281 -16.15 14.38 10.40
N PRO A 282 -16.15 14.04 11.70
CA PRO A 282 -15.76 12.72 12.17
C PRO A 282 -16.92 11.72 11.96
N ARG A 283 -16.58 10.48 11.63
CA ARG A 283 -17.53 9.39 11.49
C ARG A 283 -16.92 8.07 11.97
N PRO A 284 -17.38 7.56 13.13
CA PRO A 284 -16.99 6.24 13.59
C PRO A 284 -17.42 5.19 12.58
N PHE A 285 -16.55 4.22 12.33
CA PHE A 285 -16.87 3.05 11.55
C PHE A 285 -17.79 2.11 12.33
N THR A 286 -18.61 1.36 11.60
CA THR A 286 -19.50 0.32 12.16
C THR A 286 -18.72 -0.91 12.62
N GLN A 287 -17.46 -1.05 12.19
CA GLN A 287 -16.55 -2.12 12.56
C GLN A 287 -15.09 -1.64 12.45
N THR A 288 -14.18 -2.28 13.18
CA THR A 288 -12.74 -2.12 12.94
C THR A 288 -12.37 -2.75 11.59
N VAL A 289 -11.65 -1.99 10.76
CA VAL A 289 -11.18 -2.45 9.45
C VAL A 289 -9.66 -2.63 9.52
N THR A 290 -9.15 -3.72 8.93
CA THR A 290 -7.72 -4.06 8.96
C THR A 290 -7.23 -4.53 7.60
N GLY A 291 -5.92 -4.43 7.37
CA GLY A 291 -5.28 -4.88 6.15
C GLY A 291 -5.55 -3.97 4.96
N ALA A 292 -5.12 -4.43 3.78
CA ALA A 292 -5.32 -3.71 2.54
C ALA A 292 -6.75 -3.91 2.03
N ARG A 293 -7.50 -2.83 1.85
CA ARG A 293 -8.86 -2.86 1.29
C ARG A 293 -9.03 -1.73 0.30
N ASP A 294 -9.93 -1.91 -0.65
CA ASP A 294 -10.33 -0.79 -1.49
C ASP A 294 -11.39 0.02 -0.73
N LEU A 295 -11.20 1.33 -0.64
CA LEU A 295 -12.12 2.25 0.01
C LEU A 295 -12.91 3.02 -1.05
N TYR A 296 -14.23 2.97 -0.98
CA TYR A 296 -15.13 3.68 -1.88
C TYR A 296 -15.86 4.78 -1.13
N PHE A 297 -15.87 5.98 -1.70
CA PHE A 297 -16.81 7.03 -1.30
C PHE A 297 -17.91 7.08 -2.34
N VAL A 298 -19.11 6.66 -1.95
CA VAL A 298 -20.30 6.68 -2.80
C VAL A 298 -21.14 7.89 -2.42
N PHE A 299 -21.31 8.78 -3.37
CA PHE A 299 -22.03 10.03 -3.17
C PHE A 299 -23.53 9.80 -3.36
N THR A 300 -24.31 10.06 -2.32
CA THR A 300 -25.76 9.89 -2.34
C THR A 300 -26.43 11.24 -2.13
N GLY A 301 -27.42 11.58 -2.95
CA GLY A 301 -28.06 12.88 -2.87
C GLY A 301 -29.29 13.00 -3.75
N GLN A 302 -30.03 14.09 -3.57
CA GLN A 302 -31.23 14.39 -4.34
C GLN A 302 -30.91 15.36 -5.48
N GLY A 303 -31.55 15.15 -6.65
CA GLY A 303 -31.38 16.00 -7.83
C GLY A 303 -30.12 15.75 -8.66
N THR A 304 -29.83 16.65 -9.59
CA THR A 304 -28.72 16.56 -10.56
C THR A 304 -27.50 17.44 -10.19
N GLY A 305 -27.59 18.16 -9.08
CA GLY A 305 -26.54 19.03 -8.58
C GLY A 305 -25.34 18.28 -8.00
N ASN A 306 -24.29 19.03 -7.68
CA ASN A 306 -23.18 18.50 -6.89
C ASN A 306 -23.67 18.08 -5.50
N VAL A 307 -23.37 16.86 -5.07
CA VAL A 307 -23.76 16.29 -3.77
C VAL A 307 -22.90 16.90 -2.67
N VAL A 308 -21.58 16.95 -2.86
CA VAL A 308 -20.61 17.40 -1.85
C VAL A 308 -19.26 17.63 -2.53
N ASP A 309 -18.50 18.59 -2.02
CA ASP A 309 -17.08 18.74 -2.31
C ASP A 309 -16.25 18.09 -1.21
N VAL A 310 -15.21 17.32 -1.58
CA VAL A 310 -14.31 16.63 -0.64
C VAL A 310 -12.90 17.16 -0.85
N ASP A 311 -12.27 17.66 0.20
CA ASP A 311 -10.87 18.13 0.18
C ASP A 311 -9.94 16.96 0.54
N TRP A 312 -10.04 16.45 1.76
CA TRP A 312 -9.25 15.31 2.22
C TRP A 312 -10.02 14.42 3.18
N PHE A 313 -9.47 13.24 3.45
CA PHE A 313 -9.90 12.38 4.55
C PHE A 313 -8.70 11.84 5.34
N GLU A 314 -8.96 11.43 6.57
CA GLU A 314 -8.00 10.79 7.45
C GLU A 314 -8.71 9.64 8.17
N ILE A 315 -8.13 8.44 8.18
CA ILE A 315 -8.63 7.34 9.00
C ILE A 315 -7.84 7.32 10.29
N THR A 316 -8.54 7.17 11.41
CA THR A 316 -7.99 7.16 12.77
C THR A 316 -8.38 5.86 13.47
N GLU A 317 -7.59 5.47 14.47
CA GLU A 317 -7.76 4.25 15.28
C GLU A 317 -8.70 4.44 16.48
#